data_AF-A0A553LHU4-F1
#
_entry.id   AF-A0A553LHU4-F1
#
_cell.length_a   1.000
_cell.length_b   1.000
_cell.length_c   1.000
_cell.angle_alpha   90.00
_cell.angle_beta   90.00
_cell.angle_gamma   90.00
#
_symmetry.space_group_name_H-M   'P 1'
#
loop_
_entity.id
_entity.type
_entity.pdbx_description
1 polymer ?
#
loop_
_entity_poly.entity_id
_entity_poly.type
_entity_poly.pdbx_seq_one_letter_code
_entity_poly.pdbx_strand_id
1 'polypeptide(L)'
;MDFVITSGTTGSNSKIEIRLLDDEANTAAPASTDLVTELIDSANWTVGSDGKLTADAATALNNLETSDKLTLSVNGYNIDVDLSAIASDTYTAGEEMEGSGNLADQLQTAINTALSNYKTLTGIDFGTVSVDVKNGSLVLNSSNPDTVKIEVAKGKAADALGLSGTGTSVSGGLDFHIGANKGQSMNLQINDMRAAALNIADIDISTRTGADNAIEKLDTAIKKVSDERAKLGAVQNRLEHTINNLGTSAENLTAAESRIRDVDYALAA
;
A
#
# COMPACT_ATOMS: atom_id res chain seq x y z
N MET A 1 1.83 -10.35 -44.06
CA MET A 1 0.76 -9.39 -43.74
C MET A 1 1.45 -8.06 -43.64
N ASP A 2 1.41 -7.29 -44.72
CA ASP A 2 2.14 -6.03 -44.79
C ASP A 2 1.25 -4.95 -44.19
N PHE A 3 1.75 -4.23 -43.18
CA PHE A 3 1.06 -3.10 -42.56
C PHE A 3 1.61 -1.80 -43.14
N VAL A 4 0.73 -0.89 -43.55
CA VAL A 4 1.11 0.45 -44.01
C VAL A 4 0.75 1.47 -42.94
N ILE A 5 1.75 2.17 -42.42
CA ILE A 5 1.56 3.28 -41.47
C ILE A 5 1.63 4.58 -42.26
N THR A 6 0.52 5.32 -42.31
CA THR A 6 0.46 6.62 -42.98
C THR A 6 0.14 7.70 -41.95
N SER A 7 1.05 8.66 -41.74
CA SER A 7 0.81 9.82 -40.88
C SER A 7 0.02 10.87 -41.66
N GLY A 8 -1.20 11.17 -41.21
CA GLY A 8 -2.16 11.99 -41.96
C GLY A 8 -1.90 13.51 -41.98
N THR A 9 -1.07 14.07 -41.10
CA THR A 9 -0.78 15.51 -41.03
C THR A 9 0.57 15.79 -40.37
N THR A 10 1.33 16.79 -40.83
CA THR A 10 2.50 17.31 -40.10
C THR A 10 2.06 18.37 -39.10
N GLY A 11 2.11 18.03 -37.81
CA GLY A 11 1.82 18.93 -36.69
C GLY A 11 1.47 18.15 -35.41
N SER A 12 1.32 18.87 -34.29
CA SER A 12 1.14 18.32 -32.93
C SER A 12 -0.13 17.46 -32.72
N ASN A 13 -0.99 17.34 -33.72
CA ASN A 13 -2.24 16.56 -33.71
C ASN A 13 -2.26 15.43 -34.78
N SER A 14 -1.10 14.84 -35.08
CA SER A 14 -1.01 13.72 -36.04
C SER A 14 -1.83 12.51 -35.53
N LYS A 15 -2.79 12.03 -36.32
CA LYS A 15 -3.49 10.77 -36.06
C LYS A 15 -2.88 9.66 -36.91
N ILE A 16 -2.62 8.51 -36.31
CA ILE A 16 -2.18 7.30 -37.00
C ILE A 16 -3.42 6.44 -37.22
N GLU A 17 -3.79 6.22 -38.49
CA GLU A 17 -4.84 5.26 -38.85
C GLU A 17 -4.19 3.97 -39.36
N ILE A 18 -4.54 2.84 -38.76
CA ILE A 18 -4.09 1.51 -39.18
C ILE A 18 -5.25 0.87 -39.95
N ARG A 19 -5.05 0.58 -41.24
CA ARG A 19 -6.02 -0.14 -42.07
C ARG A 19 -5.39 -1.41 -42.60
N LEU A 20 -6.17 -2.48 -42.67
CA LEU A 20 -5.81 -3.70 -43.40
C LEU A 20 -5.90 -3.40 -44.90
N LEU A 21 -4.90 -3.83 -45.68
CA LEU A 21 -4.93 -3.72 -47.14
C LEU A 21 -6.07 -4.62 -47.66
N ASP A 22 -6.94 -4.03 -48.48
CA ASP A 22 -8.13 -4.65 -49.05
C ASP A 22 -7.86 -6.07 -49.59
N ASP A 23 -8.51 -7.07 -48.98
CA ASP A 23 -8.89 -8.29 -49.67
C ASP A 23 -10.36 -8.13 -50.04
N GLU A 24 -10.69 -8.15 -51.34
CA GLU A 24 -12.02 -7.84 -51.91
C GLU A 24 -13.16 -8.74 -51.40
N ALA A 25 -12.90 -9.66 -50.47
CA ALA A 25 -13.88 -10.54 -49.83
C ALA A 25 -14.43 -10.05 -48.48
N ASN A 26 -13.90 -8.97 -47.87
CA ASN A 26 -14.37 -8.51 -46.55
C ASN A 26 -15.25 -7.25 -46.63
N THR A 27 -16.49 -7.41 -47.12
CA THR A 27 -17.50 -6.35 -47.17
C THR A 27 -18.15 -6.03 -45.81
N ALA A 28 -17.70 -6.66 -44.73
CA ALA A 28 -18.09 -6.26 -43.38
C ALA A 28 -17.05 -5.26 -42.88
N ALA A 29 -17.42 -3.98 -42.85
CA ALA A 29 -16.69 -3.01 -42.04
C ALA A 29 -16.49 -3.63 -40.64
N PRO A 30 -15.26 -3.70 -40.10
CA PRO A 30 -15.06 -4.19 -38.75
C PRO A 30 -15.98 -3.37 -37.84
N ALA A 31 -16.83 -4.07 -37.08
CA ALA A 31 -17.70 -3.42 -36.10
C ALA A 31 -16.84 -2.48 -35.25
N SER A 32 -17.37 -1.30 -34.96
CA SER A 32 -16.67 -0.15 -34.37
C SER A 32 -16.16 -0.41 -32.94
N THR A 33 -15.22 -1.31 -32.79
CA THR A 33 -14.33 -1.37 -31.66
C THR A 33 -12.98 -1.05 -32.27
N ASP A 34 -12.55 0.20 -32.06
CA ASP A 34 -11.35 0.75 -32.65
C ASP A 34 -10.20 -0.25 -32.42
N LEU A 35 -9.47 -0.63 -33.46
CA LEU A 35 -8.30 -1.53 -33.31
C LEU A 35 -7.28 -0.94 -32.33
N VAL A 36 -7.33 0.39 -32.13
CA VAL A 36 -6.64 1.11 -31.06
C VAL A 36 -7.15 0.69 -29.67
N THR A 37 -8.46 0.51 -29.48
CA THR A 37 -9.05 -0.03 -28.26
C THR A 37 -8.58 -1.47 -28.01
N GLU A 38 -8.58 -2.35 -29.01
CA GLU A 38 -8.05 -3.72 -28.85
C GLU A 38 -6.55 -3.75 -28.54
N LEU A 39 -5.76 -2.82 -29.09
CA LEU A 39 -4.31 -2.73 -28.83
C LEU A 39 -3.98 -2.12 -27.46
N ILE A 40 -4.84 -1.23 -26.95
CA ILE A 40 -4.75 -0.70 -25.58
C ILE A 40 -5.22 -1.75 -24.56
N ASP A 41 -6.30 -2.48 -24.86
CA ASP A 41 -6.89 -3.48 -23.95
C ASP A 41 -6.07 -4.78 -23.86
N SER A 42 -5.34 -5.14 -24.93
CA SER A 42 -4.47 -6.34 -24.94
C SER A 42 -3.06 -6.13 -24.39
N ALA A 43 -2.67 -4.88 -24.08
CA ALA A 43 -1.40 -4.58 -23.47
C ALA A 43 -1.57 -4.41 -21.96
N ASN A 44 -1.42 -5.52 -21.22
CA ASN A 44 -0.94 -5.76 -19.85
C ASN A 44 -0.33 -4.57 -19.03
N TRP A 45 -0.89 -3.37 -19.11
CA TRP A 45 -0.53 -2.19 -18.33
C TRP A 45 -1.66 -1.95 -17.33
N THR A 46 -1.87 -2.93 -16.45
CA THR A 46 -2.58 -2.71 -15.20
C THR A 46 -1.69 -1.85 -14.31
N VAL A 47 -1.82 -0.54 -14.43
CA VAL A 47 -1.17 0.40 -13.52
C VAL A 47 -2.19 0.90 -12.51
N GLY A 48 -2.49 0.07 -11.52
CA GLY A 48 -3.05 0.54 -10.24
C GLY A 48 -1.94 1.27 -9.47
N SER A 49 -1.53 2.46 -9.93
CA SER A 49 -0.49 3.26 -9.25
C SER A 49 -1.04 4.25 -8.21
N ASP A 50 -2.33 4.24 -7.95
CA ASP A 50 -3.00 5.13 -6.98
C ASP A 50 -3.45 4.42 -5.69
N GLY A 51 -3.22 3.11 -5.57
CA GLY A 51 -3.57 2.33 -4.39
C GLY A 51 -5.07 2.05 -4.24
N LYS A 52 -5.87 2.32 -5.27
CA LYS A 52 -7.31 2.01 -5.31
C LYS A 52 -7.55 0.67 -6.00
N LEU A 53 -8.54 -0.07 -5.50
CA LEU A 53 -9.00 -1.29 -6.16
C LEU A 53 -9.93 -0.92 -7.32
N THR A 54 -9.64 -1.43 -8.51
CA THR A 54 -10.38 -1.14 -9.75
C THR A 54 -11.15 -2.36 -10.24
N ALA A 55 -12.03 -2.16 -11.21
CA ALA A 55 -12.70 -3.27 -11.92
C ALA A 55 -11.74 -4.22 -12.64
N ASP A 56 -10.58 -3.73 -13.06
CA ASP A 56 -9.55 -4.54 -13.71
C ASP A 56 -8.98 -5.58 -12.72
N ALA A 57 -8.90 -5.23 -11.44
CA ALA A 57 -8.51 -6.14 -10.38
C ALA A 57 -9.50 -7.29 -10.20
N ALA A 58 -10.80 -7.05 -10.34
CA ALA A 58 -11.82 -8.11 -10.27
C ALA A 58 -11.68 -9.09 -11.44
N THR A 59 -11.42 -8.58 -12.63
CA THR A 59 -11.18 -9.41 -13.82
C THR A 59 -9.90 -10.24 -13.68
N ALA A 60 -8.84 -9.64 -13.14
CA ALA A 60 -7.59 -10.34 -12.86
C ALA A 60 -7.74 -11.42 -11.78
N LEU A 61 -8.58 -11.21 -10.76
CA LEU A 61 -8.91 -12.22 -9.75
C LEU A 61 -9.57 -13.47 -10.35
N ASN A 62 -10.47 -13.30 -11.34
CA ASN A 62 -11.16 -14.43 -11.97
C ASN A 62 -10.23 -15.35 -12.77
N ASN A 63 -9.04 -14.85 -13.14
CA ASN A 63 -8.02 -15.60 -13.86
C ASN A 63 -7.04 -16.34 -12.92
N LEU A 64 -7.24 -16.27 -11.60
CA LEU A 64 -6.41 -16.97 -10.62
C LEU A 64 -6.75 -18.46 -10.54
N GLU A 65 -5.73 -19.28 -10.34
CA GLU A 65 -5.91 -20.70 -10.05
C GLU A 65 -6.21 -20.91 -8.56
N THR A 66 -6.78 -22.06 -8.17
CA THR A 66 -7.10 -22.36 -6.75
C THR A 66 -5.88 -22.42 -5.83
N SER A 67 -4.67 -22.54 -6.39
CA SER A 67 -3.40 -22.45 -5.66
C SER A 67 -2.92 -21.02 -5.44
N ASP A 68 -3.42 -20.05 -6.22
CA ASP A 68 -3.01 -18.66 -6.13
C ASP A 68 -3.80 -17.96 -5.01
N LYS A 69 -3.20 -17.88 -3.82
CA LYS A 69 -3.84 -17.31 -2.64
C LYS A 69 -3.40 -15.87 -2.40
N LEU A 70 -4.32 -15.06 -1.87
CA LEU A 70 -3.95 -13.83 -1.18
C LEU A 70 -3.54 -14.20 0.24
N THR A 71 -2.31 -13.91 0.62
CA THR A 71 -1.79 -14.22 1.96
C THR A 71 -1.48 -12.92 2.69
N LEU A 72 -2.02 -12.74 3.89
CA LEU A 72 -1.60 -11.70 4.81
C LEU A 72 -0.55 -12.26 5.77
N SER A 73 0.48 -11.47 6.06
CA SER A 73 1.44 -11.76 7.13
C SER A 73 1.17 -10.83 8.30
N VAL A 74 0.84 -11.39 9.47
CA VAL A 74 0.70 -10.63 10.72
C VAL A 74 1.81 -11.06 11.67
N ASN A 75 2.74 -10.18 12.00
CA ASN A 75 3.91 -10.48 12.83
C ASN A 75 4.70 -11.73 12.37
N GLY A 76 4.74 -11.98 11.06
CA GLY A 76 5.41 -13.13 10.46
C GLY A 76 4.57 -14.41 10.37
N TYR A 77 3.32 -14.40 10.84
CA TYR A 77 2.38 -15.50 10.66
C TYR A 77 1.57 -15.31 9.38
N ASN A 78 1.59 -16.31 8.51
CA ASN A 78 0.89 -16.28 7.24
C ASN A 78 -0.56 -16.73 7.41
N ILE A 79 -1.47 -15.92 6.90
CA ILE A 79 -2.91 -16.09 6.97
C ILE A 79 -3.42 -16.04 5.53
N ASP A 80 -3.87 -17.19 5.05
CA ASP A 80 -4.45 -17.30 3.71
C ASP A 80 -5.88 -16.78 3.72
N VAL A 81 -6.17 -15.88 2.78
CA VAL A 81 -7.49 -15.32 2.55
C VAL A 81 -8.19 -16.16 1.50
N ASP A 82 -9.40 -16.59 1.81
CA ASP A 82 -10.26 -17.26 0.86
C ASP A 82 -10.94 -16.21 -0.04
N LEU A 83 -10.58 -16.22 -1.32
CA LEU A 83 -11.12 -15.32 -2.34
C LEU A 83 -12.31 -15.92 -3.10
N SER A 84 -12.69 -17.17 -2.81
CA SER A 84 -13.73 -17.89 -3.58
C SER A 84 -15.12 -17.29 -3.48
N ALA A 85 -15.37 -16.46 -2.46
CA ALA A 85 -16.64 -15.78 -2.22
C ALA A 85 -16.71 -14.37 -2.83
N ILE A 86 -15.62 -13.88 -3.45
CA ILE A 86 -15.61 -12.60 -4.15
C ILE A 86 -16.39 -12.81 -5.45
N ALA A 87 -17.57 -12.20 -5.52
CA ALA A 87 -18.48 -12.41 -6.63
C ALA A 87 -17.92 -11.77 -7.91
N SER A 88 -18.04 -12.48 -9.03
CA SER A 88 -17.79 -11.93 -10.38
C SER A 88 -18.91 -10.95 -10.77
N ASP A 89 -19.14 -9.93 -9.97
CA ASP A 89 -19.99 -8.84 -10.42
C ASP A 89 -19.35 -8.24 -11.68
N THR A 90 -20.18 -7.95 -12.68
CA THR A 90 -19.74 -7.26 -13.90
C THR A 90 -19.32 -5.86 -13.51
N TYR A 91 -18.04 -5.69 -13.22
CA TYR A 91 -17.44 -4.41 -12.96
C TYR A 91 -16.89 -3.83 -14.27
N THR A 92 -17.23 -2.58 -14.55
CA THR A 92 -16.79 -1.84 -15.73
C THR A 92 -15.32 -1.43 -15.58
N ALA A 93 -14.46 -1.96 -16.46
CA ALA A 93 -13.02 -1.68 -16.48
C ALA A 93 -12.72 -0.17 -16.39
N GLY A 94 -11.70 0.18 -15.60
CA GLY A 94 -11.27 1.57 -15.40
C GLY A 94 -12.10 2.43 -14.43
N GLU A 95 -13.18 1.92 -13.83
CA GLU A 95 -13.88 2.63 -12.76
C GLU A 95 -13.30 2.31 -11.37
N GLU A 96 -13.17 3.35 -10.54
CA GLU A 96 -12.85 3.21 -9.13
C GLU A 96 -14.04 2.59 -8.38
N MET A 97 -13.76 1.63 -7.50
CA MET A 97 -14.79 0.97 -6.71
C MET A 97 -15.20 1.85 -5.52
N GLU A 98 -16.07 2.84 -5.76
CA GLU A 98 -16.70 3.64 -4.70
C GLU A 98 -18.17 3.22 -4.48
N GLY A 99 -18.53 2.80 -3.26
CA GLY A 99 -19.90 2.37 -2.91
C GLY A 99 -19.94 1.11 -2.05
N SER A 100 -21.11 0.76 -1.50
CA SER A 100 -21.26 -0.45 -0.67
C SER A 100 -21.49 -1.70 -1.53
N GLY A 101 -20.80 -2.80 -1.22
CA GLY A 101 -20.94 -4.10 -1.89
C GLY A 101 -19.96 -4.33 -3.05
N ASN A 102 -18.98 -3.46 -3.23
CA ASN A 102 -17.96 -3.57 -4.27
C ASN A 102 -16.85 -4.58 -3.92
N LEU A 103 -15.89 -4.77 -4.83
CA LEU A 103 -14.75 -5.67 -4.64
C LEU A 103 -13.98 -5.40 -3.33
N ALA A 104 -13.78 -4.12 -2.99
CA ALA A 104 -13.04 -3.74 -1.79
C ALA A 104 -13.77 -4.19 -0.51
N ASP A 105 -15.09 -4.04 -0.44
CA ASP A 105 -15.91 -4.48 0.69
C ASP A 105 -15.95 -6.01 0.81
N GLN A 106 -15.98 -6.72 -0.32
CA GLN A 106 -15.91 -8.18 -0.36
C GLN A 106 -14.53 -8.68 0.13
N LEU A 107 -13.45 -8.05 -0.33
CA LEU A 107 -12.09 -8.31 0.16
C LEU A 107 -11.94 -7.99 1.65
N GLN A 108 -12.48 -6.87 2.11
CA GLN A 108 -12.50 -6.52 3.53
C GLN A 108 -13.15 -7.63 4.36
N THR A 109 -14.31 -8.10 3.92
CA THR A 109 -15.05 -9.17 4.60
C THR A 109 -14.22 -10.45 4.61
N ALA A 110 -13.71 -10.88 3.46
CA ALA A 110 -12.89 -12.09 3.32
C ALA A 110 -11.65 -12.05 4.23
N ILE A 111 -10.92 -10.92 4.25
CA ILE A 111 -9.72 -10.78 5.07
C ILE A 111 -10.07 -10.79 6.56
N ASN A 112 -11.09 -10.07 7.00
CA ASN A 112 -11.50 -10.04 8.41
C ASN A 112 -12.02 -11.41 8.88
N THR A 113 -12.70 -12.16 8.02
CA THR A 113 -13.08 -13.55 8.28
C THR A 113 -11.85 -14.44 8.41
N ALA A 114 -10.87 -14.31 7.51
CA ALA A 114 -9.62 -15.08 7.59
C ALA A 114 -8.84 -14.81 8.88
N LEU A 115 -8.72 -13.54 9.29
CA LEU A 115 -8.10 -13.15 10.56
C LEU A 115 -8.82 -13.77 11.77
N SER A 116 -10.15 -13.73 11.76
CA SER A 116 -10.98 -14.30 12.83
C SER A 116 -10.83 -15.83 12.90
N ASN A 117 -10.86 -16.50 11.74
CA ASN A 117 -10.68 -17.94 11.64
C ASN A 117 -9.28 -18.39 12.07
N TYR A 118 -8.25 -17.60 11.75
CA TYR A 118 -6.89 -17.89 12.19
C TYR A 118 -6.76 -17.84 13.72
N LYS A 119 -7.37 -16.84 14.35
CA LYS A 119 -7.43 -16.74 15.83
C LYS A 119 -8.15 -17.94 16.45
N THR A 120 -9.29 -18.33 15.91
CA THR A 120 -10.05 -19.47 16.45
C THR A 120 -9.33 -20.81 16.24
N LEU A 121 -8.62 -20.97 15.13
CA LEU A 121 -7.90 -22.21 14.81
C LEU A 121 -6.58 -22.35 15.58
N THR A 122 -5.80 -21.28 15.70
CA THR A 122 -4.43 -21.33 16.27
C THR A 122 -4.35 -20.86 17.71
N GLY A 123 -5.37 -20.16 18.21
CA GLY A 123 -5.34 -19.51 19.53
C GLY A 123 -4.42 -18.30 19.62
N ILE A 124 -3.77 -17.89 18.52
CA ILE A 124 -2.90 -16.72 18.49
C ILE A 124 -3.75 -15.45 18.42
N ASP A 125 -3.59 -14.56 19.39
CA ASP A 125 -4.27 -13.27 19.46
C ASP A 125 -3.28 -12.13 19.17
N PHE A 126 -3.51 -11.41 18.07
CA PHE A 126 -2.70 -10.26 17.67
C PHE A 126 -3.24 -8.92 18.20
N GLY A 127 -4.28 -8.95 19.06
CA GLY A 127 -5.04 -7.75 19.41
C GLY A 127 -6.13 -7.45 18.37
N THR A 128 -6.60 -6.20 18.30
CA THR A 128 -7.61 -5.84 17.28
C THR A 128 -6.90 -5.59 15.95
N VAL A 129 -6.77 -6.60 15.11
CA VAL A 129 -6.28 -6.49 13.73
C VAL A 129 -7.48 -6.57 12.79
N SER A 130 -7.64 -5.57 11.93
CA SER A 130 -8.76 -5.52 10.98
C SER A 130 -8.36 -4.84 9.67
N VAL A 131 -9.20 -5.01 8.66
CA VAL A 131 -9.14 -4.28 7.39
C VAL A 131 -10.42 -3.48 7.25
N ASP A 132 -10.32 -2.26 6.73
CA ASP A 132 -11.40 -1.34 6.43
C ASP A 132 -11.28 -0.80 5.01
N VAL A 133 -12.40 -0.46 4.36
CA VAL A 133 -12.39 0.23 3.07
C VAL A 133 -12.58 1.73 3.28
N LYS A 134 -11.70 2.53 2.66
CA LYS A 134 -11.80 3.99 2.60
C LYS A 134 -11.50 4.45 1.18
N ASN A 135 -12.43 5.14 0.54
CA ASN A 135 -12.29 5.70 -0.81
C ASN A 135 -11.79 4.67 -1.84
N GLY A 136 -12.37 3.46 -1.82
CA GLY A 136 -12.00 2.36 -2.72
C GLY A 136 -10.65 1.67 -2.42
N SER A 137 -9.97 2.05 -1.33
CA SER A 137 -8.70 1.46 -0.89
C SER A 137 -8.84 0.65 0.39
N LEU A 138 -8.05 -0.42 0.52
CA LEU A 138 -7.95 -1.23 1.73
C LEU A 138 -7.01 -0.55 2.73
N VAL A 139 -7.52 -0.31 3.94
CA VAL A 139 -6.80 0.23 5.08
C VAL A 139 -6.66 -0.86 6.13
N LEU A 140 -5.43 -1.26 6.42
CA LEU A 140 -5.11 -2.24 7.44
C LEU A 140 -4.95 -1.53 8.80
N ASN A 141 -5.66 -1.99 9.82
CA ASN A 141 -5.74 -1.38 11.14
C ASN A 141 -5.28 -2.35 12.23
N SER A 142 -4.65 -1.79 13.28
CA SER A 142 -4.28 -2.51 14.49
C SER A 142 -4.51 -1.64 15.73
N SER A 143 -4.90 -2.22 16.87
CA SER A 143 -4.88 -1.53 18.18
C SER A 143 -3.47 -1.15 18.63
N ASN A 144 -2.45 -1.82 18.08
CA ASN A 144 -1.06 -1.68 18.47
C ASN A 144 -0.16 -1.55 17.22
N PRO A 145 -0.28 -0.45 16.46
CA PRO A 145 0.42 -0.29 15.18
C PRO A 145 1.96 -0.29 15.32
N ASP A 146 2.49 0.07 16.49
CA ASP A 146 3.93 0.11 16.74
C ASP A 146 4.55 -1.29 16.95
N THR A 147 3.75 -2.31 17.27
CA THR A 147 4.23 -3.68 17.54
C THR A 147 3.64 -4.74 16.63
N VAL A 148 2.54 -4.44 15.94
CA VAL A 148 1.87 -5.36 15.02
C VAL A 148 2.18 -4.95 13.58
N LYS A 149 3.00 -5.76 12.91
CA LYS A 149 3.30 -5.63 11.49
C LYS A 149 2.27 -6.42 10.70
N ILE A 150 1.61 -5.77 9.75
CA ILE A 150 0.67 -6.39 8.82
C ILE A 150 1.23 -6.13 7.43
N GLU A 151 1.38 -7.18 6.64
CA GLU A 151 1.84 -7.10 5.26
C GLU A 151 0.99 -7.97 4.35
N VAL A 152 0.78 -7.54 3.11
CA VAL A 152 0.23 -8.42 2.07
C VAL A 152 1.40 -9.13 1.42
N ALA A 153 1.43 -10.46 1.50
CA ALA A 153 2.48 -11.24 0.88
C ALA A 153 2.37 -11.15 -0.65
N LYS A 154 3.53 -11.08 -1.31
CA LYS A 154 3.61 -11.09 -2.77
C LYS A 154 3.09 -12.42 -3.31
N GLY A 155 2.30 -12.35 -4.37
CA GLY A 155 1.75 -13.52 -5.05
C GLY A 155 0.79 -13.07 -6.16
N LYS A 156 0.41 -13.98 -7.06
CA LYS A 156 -0.43 -13.63 -8.21
C LYS A 156 -1.74 -12.97 -7.83
N ALA A 157 -2.35 -13.37 -6.71
CA ALA A 157 -3.55 -12.72 -6.20
C ALA A 157 -3.29 -11.28 -5.73
N ALA A 158 -2.16 -11.02 -5.08
CA ALA A 158 -1.74 -9.66 -4.74
C ALA A 158 -1.37 -8.85 -5.99
N ASP A 159 -0.77 -9.47 -7.01
CA ASP A 159 -0.49 -8.84 -8.31
C ASP A 159 -1.79 -8.47 -9.04
N ALA A 160 -2.75 -9.38 -9.09
CA ALA A 160 -4.07 -9.17 -9.68
C ALA A 160 -4.82 -8.01 -9.01
N LEU A 161 -4.65 -7.86 -7.70
CA LEU A 161 -5.26 -6.77 -6.92
C LEU A 161 -4.47 -5.45 -6.98
N GLY A 162 -3.32 -5.41 -7.66
CA GLY A 162 -2.43 -4.24 -7.63
C GLY A 162 -1.78 -4.00 -6.25
N LEU A 163 -1.87 -4.97 -5.34
CA LEU A 163 -1.35 -4.91 -3.97
C LEU A 163 0.12 -5.32 -3.88
N SER A 164 0.69 -5.89 -4.95
CA SER A 164 2.06 -6.43 -4.97
C SER A 164 3.15 -5.41 -5.36
N GLY A 165 2.74 -4.25 -5.87
CA GLY A 165 3.62 -3.13 -6.20
C GLY A 165 3.98 -2.36 -4.93
N THR A 166 5.24 -2.47 -4.50
CA THR A 166 5.93 -1.52 -3.60
C THR A 166 5.04 -0.74 -2.62
N GLY A 167 4.58 -1.35 -1.52
CA GLY A 167 3.94 -0.57 -0.46
C GLY A 167 2.93 -1.24 0.45
N THR A 168 2.73 -2.55 0.40
CA THR A 168 1.93 -3.29 1.41
C THR A 168 2.78 -3.87 2.53
N SER A 169 3.81 -3.14 2.96
CA SER A 169 4.01 -2.98 4.41
C SER A 169 2.98 -1.94 4.84
N VAL A 170 2.21 -2.20 5.90
CA VAL A 170 1.45 -1.13 6.52
C VAL A 170 2.37 0.07 6.77
N SER A 171 2.12 1.11 5.98
CA SER A 171 2.64 2.47 6.07
C SER A 171 4.12 2.67 5.67
N GLY A 172 4.30 3.54 4.67
CA GLY A 172 5.57 4.03 4.12
C GLY A 172 6.40 4.83 5.13
N GLY A 173 6.89 4.14 6.15
CA GLY A 173 7.85 4.66 7.11
C GLY A 173 9.27 4.59 6.58
N LEU A 174 10.11 5.48 7.10
CA LEU A 174 11.55 5.41 6.90
C LEU A 174 12.15 4.47 7.94
N ASP A 175 12.85 3.42 7.50
CA ASP A 175 13.62 2.55 8.37
C ASP A 175 14.99 3.17 8.65
N PHE A 176 15.19 3.62 9.88
CA PHE A 176 16.48 4.12 10.36
C PHE A 176 17.31 2.99 10.95
N HIS A 177 18.56 2.86 10.52
CA HIS A 177 19.53 2.02 11.24
C HIS A 177 20.08 2.83 12.42
N ILE A 178 19.81 2.35 13.64
CA ILE A 178 20.06 3.11 14.87
C ILE A 178 21.12 2.48 15.76
N GLY A 179 21.87 1.47 15.28
CA GLY A 179 22.83 0.75 16.09
C GLY A 179 23.97 0.13 15.30
N ALA A 180 24.91 -0.52 15.99
CA ALA A 180 26.12 -1.10 15.40
C ALA A 180 25.91 -2.54 14.89
N ASN A 181 24.82 -3.21 15.30
CA ASN A 181 24.58 -4.61 15.01
C ASN A 181 23.39 -4.83 14.06
N LYS A 182 23.42 -5.95 13.33
CA LYS A 182 22.31 -6.40 12.47
C LYS A 182 21.01 -6.50 13.28
N GLY A 183 19.93 -5.94 12.74
CA GLY A 183 18.61 -5.94 13.38
C GLY A 183 18.33 -4.75 14.30
N GLN A 184 19.29 -3.84 14.48
CA GLN A 184 19.08 -2.58 15.22
C GLN A 184 18.53 -1.50 14.28
N SER A 185 17.27 -1.65 13.89
CA SER A 185 16.54 -0.65 13.09
C SER A 185 15.32 -0.13 13.83
N MET A 186 14.88 1.06 13.43
CA MET A 186 13.68 1.71 13.92
C MET A 186 12.90 2.23 12.73
N ASN A 187 11.65 1.82 12.64
CA ASN A 187 10.73 2.34 11.65
C ASN A 187 10.09 3.63 12.19
N LEU A 188 10.12 4.70 11.40
CA LEU A 188 9.41 5.94 11.69
C LEU A 188 8.38 6.22 10.58
N GLN A 189 7.12 6.27 10.99
CA GLN A 189 5.98 6.63 10.15
C GLN A 189 5.40 7.95 10.61
N ILE A 190 5.08 8.82 9.65
CA ILE A 190 4.35 10.06 9.87
C ILE A 190 3.08 9.99 9.04
N ASN A 191 1.92 10.06 9.70
CA ASN A 191 0.63 10.07 9.00
C ASN A 191 0.45 11.39 8.22
N ASP A 192 -0.39 11.38 7.16
CA ASP A 192 -0.64 12.60 6.38
C ASP A 192 -1.37 13.66 7.20
N MET A 193 -0.71 14.79 7.44
CA MET A 193 -1.21 15.93 8.23
C MET A 193 -1.70 17.10 7.37
N ARG A 194 -1.91 16.89 6.06
CA ARG A 194 -2.48 17.92 5.18
C ARG A 194 -3.97 18.16 5.49
N ALA A 195 -4.47 19.34 5.15
CA ALA A 195 -5.85 19.75 5.42
C ALA A 195 -6.91 18.76 4.88
N ALA A 196 -6.66 18.16 3.72
CA ALA A 196 -7.53 17.13 3.14
C ALA A 196 -7.57 15.86 3.99
N ALA A 197 -6.41 15.34 4.42
CA ALA A 197 -6.31 14.15 5.27
C ALA A 197 -6.87 14.37 6.69
N LEU A 198 -6.84 15.61 7.17
CA LEU A 198 -7.42 16.02 8.44
C LEU A 198 -8.92 16.38 8.36
N ASN A 199 -9.55 16.31 7.19
CA ASN A 199 -10.95 16.70 6.94
C ASN A 199 -11.29 18.16 7.28
N ILE A 200 -10.32 19.06 7.11
CA ILE A 200 -10.46 20.50 7.38
C ILE A 200 -10.31 21.37 6.13
N ALA A 201 -10.27 20.77 4.93
CA ALA A 201 -10.15 21.50 3.66
C ALA A 201 -11.39 22.35 3.34
N ASP A 202 -12.60 21.82 3.61
CA ASP A 202 -13.88 22.45 3.26
C ASP A 202 -14.69 22.81 4.50
N ILE A 203 -14.12 23.65 5.37
CA ILE A 203 -14.84 24.18 6.53
C ILE A 203 -15.68 25.38 6.10
N ASP A 204 -17.00 25.29 6.30
CA ASP A 204 -17.92 26.41 6.11
C ASP A 204 -18.45 26.93 7.45
N ILE A 205 -18.23 28.22 7.70
CA ILE A 205 -18.68 28.95 8.89
C ILE A 205 -19.81 29.95 8.59
N SER A 206 -20.35 29.95 7.38
CA SER A 206 -21.38 30.89 6.93
C SER A 206 -22.71 30.72 7.69
N THR A 207 -22.93 29.55 8.30
CA THR A 207 -24.11 29.24 9.11
C THR A 207 -23.71 28.89 10.54
N ARG A 208 -24.63 29.09 11.49
CA ARG A 208 -24.40 28.73 12.90
C ARG A 208 -24.08 27.24 13.07
N THR A 209 -24.84 26.37 12.40
CA THR A 209 -24.59 24.92 12.41
C THR A 209 -23.27 24.56 11.74
N GLY A 210 -22.88 25.25 10.66
CA GLY A 210 -21.58 25.09 10.03
C GLY A 210 -20.44 25.44 10.99
N ALA A 211 -20.57 26.53 11.74
CA ALA A 211 -19.60 26.93 12.75
C ALA A 211 -19.49 25.93 13.91
N ASP A 212 -20.60 25.36 14.39
CA ASP A 212 -20.58 24.34 15.45
C ASP A 212 -19.86 23.06 14.96
N ASN A 213 -20.16 22.58 13.74
CA ASN A 213 -19.50 21.44 13.12
C ASN A 213 -18.01 21.71 12.81
N ALA A 214 -17.66 22.95 12.47
CA ALA A 214 -16.29 23.37 12.22
C ALA A 214 -15.43 23.22 13.48
N ILE A 215 -15.95 23.61 14.63
CA ILE A 215 -15.25 23.49 15.92
C ILE A 215 -14.95 22.03 16.23
N GLU A 216 -15.91 21.12 16.04
CA GLU A 216 -15.72 19.68 16.27
C GLU A 216 -14.67 19.07 15.34
N LYS A 217 -14.72 19.42 14.04
CA LYS A 217 -13.72 18.97 13.06
C LYS A 217 -12.32 19.48 13.41
N LEU A 218 -12.21 20.74 13.83
CA LEU A 218 -10.93 21.34 14.23
C LEU A 218 -10.37 20.70 15.50
N ASP A 219 -11.20 20.43 16.51
CA ASP A 219 -10.75 19.76 17.74
C ASP A 219 -10.21 18.35 17.45
N THR A 220 -10.93 17.60 16.59
CA THR A 220 -10.48 16.29 16.13
C THR A 220 -9.16 16.37 15.37
N ALA A 221 -9.00 17.36 14.49
CA ALA A 221 -7.76 17.56 13.75
C ALA A 221 -6.59 17.94 14.67
N ILE A 222 -6.81 18.84 15.64
CA ILE A 222 -5.80 19.22 16.63
C ILE A 222 -5.36 18.01 17.46
N LYS A 223 -6.32 17.17 17.87
CA LYS A 223 -6.01 15.94 18.60
C LYS A 223 -5.11 15.01 17.79
N LYS A 224 -5.45 14.76 16.52
CA LYS A 224 -4.62 13.94 15.61
C LYS A 224 -3.20 14.48 15.48
N VAL A 225 -3.04 15.79 15.28
CA VAL A 225 -1.71 16.42 15.19
C VAL A 225 -0.94 16.29 16.50
N SER A 226 -1.63 16.42 17.63
CA SER A 226 -1.02 16.31 18.96
C SER A 226 -0.54 14.88 19.25
N ASP A 227 -1.35 13.88 18.87
CA ASP A 227 -1.01 12.46 18.99
C ASP A 227 0.22 12.13 18.12
N GLU A 228 0.26 12.66 16.89
CA GLU A 228 1.41 12.49 15.99
C GLU A 228 2.69 13.11 16.57
N ARG A 229 2.60 14.31 17.16
CA ARG A 229 3.74 14.96 17.86
C ARG A 229 4.20 14.16 19.09
N ALA A 230 3.26 13.55 19.82
CA ALA A 230 3.59 12.70 20.96
C ALA A 230 4.37 11.46 20.51
N LYS A 231 3.95 10.82 19.40
CA LYS A 231 4.67 9.69 18.79
C LYS A 231 6.09 10.08 18.39
N LEU A 232 6.25 11.23 17.72
CA LEU A 232 7.57 11.75 17.34
C LEU A 232 8.46 12.05 18.56
N GLY A 233 7.90 12.61 19.63
CA GLY A 233 8.62 12.83 20.88
C GLY A 233 9.10 11.52 21.53
N ALA A 234 8.27 10.49 21.53
CA ALA A 234 8.66 9.16 22.03
C ALA A 234 9.80 8.54 21.20
N VAL A 235 9.74 8.67 19.88
CA VAL A 235 10.81 8.24 18.97
C VAL A 235 12.10 9.00 19.25
N GLN A 236 12.04 10.32 19.42
CA GLN A 236 13.21 11.14 19.77
C GLN A 236 13.85 10.68 21.09
N ASN A 237 13.07 10.46 22.15
CA ASN A 237 13.58 9.97 23.42
C ASN A 237 14.30 8.62 23.24
N ARG A 238 13.72 7.71 22.46
CA ARG A 238 14.33 6.40 22.21
C ARG A 238 15.61 6.51 21.40
N LEU A 239 15.68 7.43 20.42
CA LEU A 239 16.91 7.72 19.69
C LEU A 239 17.98 8.30 20.62
N GLU A 240 17.64 9.23 21.50
CA GLU A 240 18.56 9.82 22.46
C GLU A 240 19.13 8.78 23.44
N HIS A 241 18.28 7.90 23.98
CA HIS A 241 18.74 6.76 24.78
C HIS A 241 19.66 5.83 24.00
N THR A 242 19.35 5.58 22.72
CA THR A 242 20.18 4.72 21.87
C THR A 242 21.54 5.36 21.60
N ILE A 243 21.58 6.67 21.31
CA ILE A 243 22.80 7.45 21.12
C ILE A 243 23.67 7.41 22.38
N ASN A 244 23.09 7.68 23.55
CA ASN A 244 23.81 7.66 24.83
C ASN A 244 24.41 6.28 25.15
N ASN A 245 23.65 5.21 24.87
CA ASN A 245 24.14 3.85 25.05
C ASN A 245 25.26 3.49 24.06
N LEU A 246 25.13 3.90 22.79
CA LEU A 246 26.17 3.71 21.78
C LEU A 246 27.44 4.50 22.10
N GLY A 247 27.30 5.74 22.59
CA GLY A 247 28.43 6.56 23.04
C GLY A 247 29.19 5.89 24.18
N THR A 248 28.48 5.41 25.20
CA THR A 248 29.08 4.66 26.33
C THR A 248 29.76 3.38 25.84
N SER A 249 29.13 2.66 24.91
CA SER A 249 29.71 1.44 24.33
C SER A 249 30.97 1.75 23.52
N ALA A 250 30.97 2.85 22.74
CA ALA A 250 32.13 3.29 21.97
C ALA A 250 33.30 3.72 22.87
N GLU A 251 33.03 4.41 23.99
CA GLU A 251 34.05 4.78 24.98
C GLU A 251 34.66 3.53 25.62
N ASN A 252 33.83 2.57 26.04
CA ASN A 252 34.31 1.29 26.59
C ASN A 252 35.14 0.49 25.58
N LEU A 253 34.73 0.44 24.32
CA LEU A 253 35.49 -0.24 23.26
C LEU A 253 36.82 0.45 22.97
N THR A 254 36.84 1.79 22.94
CA THR A 254 38.07 2.56 22.75
C THR A 254 39.04 2.35 23.92
N ALA A 255 38.54 2.31 25.16
CA ALA A 255 39.37 2.02 26.33
C ALA A 255 39.90 0.58 26.32
N ALA A 256 39.09 -0.40 25.90
CA ALA A 256 39.53 -1.78 25.73
C ALA A 256 40.59 -1.89 24.62
N GLU A 257 40.41 -1.19 23.50
CA GLU A 257 41.38 -1.13 22.41
C GLU A 257 42.70 -0.50 22.86
N SER A 258 42.66 0.61 23.60
CA SER A 258 43.87 1.24 24.17
C SER A 258 44.61 0.28 25.08
N ARG A 259 43.92 -0.45 25.96
CA ARG A 259 44.56 -1.46 26.82
C ARG A 259 45.21 -2.59 26.03
N ILE A 260 44.58 -3.04 24.95
CA ILE A 260 45.15 -4.07 24.08
C ILE A 260 46.40 -3.52 23.38
N ARG A 261 46.32 -2.32 22.80
CA ARG A 261 47.47 -1.67 22.14
C ARG A 261 48.63 -1.38 23.09
N ASP A 262 48.34 -0.89 24.29
CA ASP A 262 49.35 -0.56 25.29
C ASP A 262 50.06 -1.83 25.80
N VAL A 263 49.33 -2.95 25.94
CA VAL A 263 49.93 -4.25 26.26
C VAL A 263 50.80 -4.77 25.12
N ASP A 264 50.34 -4.68 23.86
CA ASP A 264 51.13 -5.08 22.70
C ASP A 264 52.42 -4.26 22.58
N TYR A 265 52.35 -2.94 22.84
CA TYR A 265 53.51 -2.06 22.80
C TYR A 265 54.51 -2.35 23.94
N ALA A 266 54.02 -2.67 25.14
CA ALA A 266 54.85 -3.03 26.28
C ALA A 266 55.52 -4.42 26.15
N LEU A 267 54.92 -5.36 25.40
CA LEU A 267 55.50 -6.68 25.13
C LEU A 267 56.57 -6.62 24.01
N ALA A 268 56.47 -5.64 23.10
CA ALA A 268 57.35 -5.48 21.95
C ALA A 268 58.58 -4.58 22.19
N ALA A 269 58.63 -3.86 23.31
CA ALA A 269 59.75 -3.00 23.73
C ALA A 269 60.71 -3.75 24.68
#